data_AF-A0A2N8KB35-F1
#
_entry.id   AF-A0A2N8KB35-F1
#
_cell.length_a   1.000
_cell.length_b   1.000
_cell.length_c   1.000
_cell.angle_alpha   90.00
_cell.angle_beta   90.00
_cell.angle_gamma   90.00
#
_symmetry.space_group_name_H-M   'P 1'
#
loop_
_entity.id
_entity.type
_entity.pdbx_description
1 polymer ?
#
loop_
_entity_poly.entity_id
_entity_poly.type
_entity_poly.pdbx_seq_one_letter_code
_entity_poly.pdbx_strand_id
1 'polypeptide(L)'
;MSSPDQLELLFDVQPQGAPEGASRPPAGPAASAPRPVPPKPLHPGAPQPSAAAGEPLLTLSPNAASRVPTPCPDPLPPGARWREVATEQQPIGFVLLRSRRRSIGFVVTDDGLRVTAPNWVTLGQVDDAVREKSRWILTKLREWHSRKQQLAMAHTRWQPGGELPYLGKRIVIGVGGDSRQAYLSGDAEAPEDGDTLWLALPSSADQGRIRDAAQAWLQQRAGAWFGARLAHFLQISGLKIRRWRLSSAATRWGSCTSDGNIMLNWRLIHFAPAIIDYVIAHELAHLREMNHSQDFWREVGQILPGFEDAKKILRRHDPASLPQF
;
A
#
# COMPACT_ATOMS: atom_id res chain seq x y z
N MET A 1 13.69 16.85 -24.70
CA MET A 1 12.28 17.01 -25.12
C MET A 1 11.51 15.77 -24.66
N SER A 2 10.32 16.00 -24.08
CA SER A 2 9.30 15.06 -23.58
C SER A 2 9.67 14.14 -22.41
N SER A 3 9.30 14.61 -21.21
CA SER A 3 9.11 13.80 -19.99
C SER A 3 7.78 13.03 -20.08
N PRO A 4 7.71 11.75 -19.66
CA PRO A 4 6.44 11.02 -19.61
C PRO A 4 5.68 11.35 -18.31
N ASP A 5 4.46 11.85 -18.48
CA ASP A 5 3.48 12.01 -17.41
C ASP A 5 3.09 10.64 -16.82
N GLN A 6 3.46 10.42 -15.55
CA GLN A 6 2.94 9.34 -14.71
C GLN A 6 1.73 9.88 -13.94
N LEU A 7 0.53 9.46 -14.35
CA LEU A 7 -0.70 9.70 -13.60
C LEU A 7 -0.82 8.64 -12.50
N GLU A 8 -0.81 9.11 -11.26
CA GLU A 8 -0.96 8.35 -10.02
C GLU A 8 -2.43 7.97 -9.82
N LEU A 9 -2.68 6.71 -9.41
CA LEU A 9 -3.91 6.30 -8.76
C LEU A 9 -3.99 6.96 -7.37
N LEU A 10 -4.27 8.26 -7.35
CA LEU A 10 -4.52 9.03 -6.13
C LEU A 10 -6.03 9.04 -5.85
N PHE A 11 -6.41 8.37 -4.76
CA PHE A 11 -7.74 8.45 -4.21
C PHE A 11 -8.02 9.86 -3.68
N ASP A 12 -8.75 10.68 -4.45
CA ASP A 12 -9.29 11.94 -3.95
C ASP A 12 -10.44 11.66 -2.96
N VAL A 13 -10.26 12.09 -1.72
CA VAL A 13 -11.33 12.27 -0.74
C VAL A 13 -11.49 13.77 -0.55
N GLN A 14 -12.56 14.34 -1.11
CA GLN A 14 -12.92 15.72 -0.82
C GLN A 14 -13.57 15.83 0.58
N PRO A 15 -13.19 16.82 1.40
CA PRO A 15 -13.94 17.15 2.60
C PRO A 15 -15.19 17.97 2.25
N GLN A 16 -16.34 17.55 2.79
CA GLN A 16 -17.61 18.28 2.70
C GLN A 16 -17.52 19.62 3.45
N GLY A 17 -18.20 20.63 2.89
CA GLY A 17 -18.15 22.02 3.30
C GLY A 17 -18.75 22.34 4.67
N ALA A 18 -18.26 23.43 5.26
CA ALA A 18 -18.78 24.08 6.44
C ALA A 18 -19.97 25.00 6.11
N PRO A 19 -20.86 25.32 7.07
CA PRO A 19 -21.64 26.54 7.03
C PRO A 19 -21.02 27.63 7.92
N GLU A 20 -20.97 28.84 7.39
CA GLU A 20 -20.68 30.10 8.08
C GLU A 20 -21.89 30.57 8.93
N GLY A 21 -21.62 31.33 10.00
CA GLY A 21 -22.58 32.33 10.48
C GLY A 21 -22.52 32.72 11.97
N ALA A 22 -21.98 33.92 12.22
CA ALA A 22 -22.45 34.93 13.19
C ALA A 22 -21.81 35.06 14.62
N SER A 23 -21.01 36.13 14.74
CA SER A 23 -21.13 37.23 15.72
C SER A 23 -20.46 37.17 17.11
N ARG A 24 -19.52 38.12 17.29
CA ARG A 24 -18.92 38.72 18.53
C ARG A 24 -19.83 39.88 19.04
N PRO A 25 -19.56 40.67 20.13
CA PRO A 25 -18.58 40.67 21.26
C PRO A 25 -19.29 41.03 22.63
N PRO A 26 -18.73 41.71 23.69
CA PRO A 26 -17.36 42.15 24.06
C PRO A 26 -16.91 41.87 25.54
N ALA A 27 -15.87 42.60 25.99
CA ALA A 27 -14.88 42.35 27.05
C ALA A 27 -15.12 42.97 28.45
N GLY A 28 -14.33 42.54 29.47
CA GLY A 28 -14.14 43.21 30.79
C GLY A 28 -13.41 42.34 31.85
N PRO A 29 -12.74 42.87 32.89
CA PRO A 29 -11.30 42.56 33.15
C PRO A 29 -10.86 42.00 34.54
N ALA A 30 -9.58 41.55 34.58
CA ALA A 30 -8.51 41.61 35.62
C ALA A 30 -8.69 41.12 37.09
N ALA A 31 -7.73 40.29 37.60
CA ALA A 31 -6.75 40.64 38.68
C ALA A 31 -6.11 39.44 39.45
N SER A 32 -4.77 39.45 39.53
CA SER A 32 -3.84 39.23 40.67
C SER A 32 -3.76 37.93 41.52
N ALA A 33 -2.50 37.47 41.70
CA ALA A 33 -1.98 36.44 42.63
C ALA A 33 -1.79 36.98 44.09
N PRO A 34 -1.40 36.20 45.15
CA PRO A 34 -0.07 35.56 45.32
C PRO A 34 0.03 34.25 46.17
N ARG A 35 1.26 33.68 46.30
CA ARG A 35 1.70 32.53 47.15
C ARG A 35 1.85 32.89 48.66
N PRO A 36 1.95 31.91 49.59
CA PRO A 36 3.28 31.53 50.17
C PRO A 36 3.45 30.04 50.62
N VAL A 37 4.65 29.71 51.12
CA VAL A 37 5.27 28.42 51.58
C VAL A 37 6.16 28.75 52.82
N PRO A 38 6.76 27.89 53.70
CA PRO A 38 6.55 26.50 54.24
C PRO A 38 6.49 26.49 55.82
N PRO A 39 6.71 25.37 56.58
CA PRO A 39 8.08 24.90 56.95
C PRO A 39 8.30 23.35 57.08
N LYS A 40 9.57 22.95 57.26
CA LYS A 40 10.22 21.62 57.52
C LYS A 40 10.77 21.61 58.99
N PRO A 41 11.64 20.70 59.50
CA PRO A 41 11.89 19.24 59.36
C PRO A 41 11.99 18.51 60.74
N LEU A 42 12.25 17.18 60.78
CA LEU A 42 13.03 16.52 61.87
C LEU A 42 13.66 15.18 61.35
N HIS A 43 14.99 15.07 61.47
CA HIS A 43 15.86 13.89 61.23
C HIS A 43 16.15 13.17 62.60
N PRO A 44 17.08 12.20 62.79
CA PRO A 44 17.89 11.31 61.89
C PRO A 44 17.93 9.81 62.33
N GLY A 45 18.57 8.95 61.52
CA GLY A 45 19.09 7.65 61.98
C GLY A 45 19.72 6.82 60.85
N ALA A 46 21.05 6.78 60.77
CA ALA A 46 21.87 5.86 59.97
C ALA A 46 22.67 4.96 60.96
N PRO A 47 23.15 3.74 60.60
CA PRO A 47 24.16 3.52 59.54
C PRO A 47 24.00 2.24 58.66
N GLN A 48 24.70 2.25 57.53
CA GLN A 48 25.00 1.18 56.55
C GLN A 48 26.09 0.21 57.07
N PRO A 49 26.31 -1.05 56.56
CA PRO A 49 26.85 -1.26 55.19
C PRO A 49 26.56 -2.58 54.42
N SER A 50 26.75 -2.47 53.09
CA SER A 50 27.32 -3.44 52.12
C SER A 50 26.56 -4.69 51.66
N ALA A 51 26.15 -4.72 50.39
CA ALA A 51 26.82 -5.47 49.31
C ALA A 51 25.86 -5.90 48.18
N ALA A 52 26.36 -5.76 46.94
CA ALA A 52 26.03 -6.48 45.69
C ALA A 52 25.46 -5.60 44.57
N ALA A 53 26.22 -5.61 43.47
CA ALA A 53 26.01 -4.90 42.23
C ALA A 53 24.75 -5.37 41.47
N GLY A 54 24.07 -4.41 40.85
CA GLY A 54 23.05 -4.62 39.83
C GLY A 54 22.82 -3.30 39.10
N GLU A 55 23.34 -3.19 37.88
CA GLU A 55 23.11 -2.04 37.00
C GLU A 55 21.62 -1.82 36.74
N PRO A 56 21.17 -0.57 36.56
CA PRO A 56 19.75 -0.23 36.53
C PRO A 56 19.10 -0.74 35.24
N LEU A 57 18.17 -1.69 35.42
CA LEU A 57 17.18 -2.08 34.42
C LEU A 57 16.46 -0.80 33.96
N LEU A 58 16.69 -0.41 32.70
CA LEU A 58 15.95 0.65 32.03
C LEU A 58 14.46 0.38 32.19
N THR A 59 13.83 1.13 33.10
CA THR A 59 12.38 1.18 33.29
C THR A 59 11.75 1.61 31.97
N LEU A 60 11.30 0.64 31.18
CA LEU A 60 10.47 0.86 30.01
C LEU A 60 9.17 1.50 30.50
N SER A 61 9.02 2.79 30.22
CA SER A 61 7.76 3.50 30.40
C SER A 61 6.64 2.75 29.67
N PRO A 62 5.47 2.52 30.29
CA PRO A 62 4.42 1.63 29.76
C PRO A 62 3.65 2.17 28.54
N ASN A 63 4.23 3.09 27.76
CA ASN A 63 3.58 3.75 26.62
C ASN A 63 4.26 3.46 25.25
N ALA A 64 5.15 2.47 25.19
CA ALA A 64 5.85 2.08 23.97
C ALA A 64 5.03 1.16 23.03
N ALA A 65 3.96 0.53 23.53
CA ALA A 65 3.20 -0.50 22.80
C ALA A 65 2.20 0.04 21.74
N SER A 66 2.01 1.37 21.63
CA SER A 66 0.99 1.98 20.76
C SER A 66 1.55 2.75 19.56
N ARG A 67 2.88 2.79 19.40
CA ARG A 67 3.55 3.57 18.34
C ARG A 67 3.70 2.77 17.06
N VAL A 68 3.37 3.40 15.93
CA VAL A 68 3.48 2.83 14.60
C VAL A 68 4.91 3.05 14.10
N PRO A 69 5.66 2.01 13.72
CA PRO A 69 7.02 2.18 13.21
C PRO A 69 7.05 3.04 11.93
N THR A 70 7.93 4.04 11.90
CA THR A 70 8.27 4.82 10.70
C THR A 70 9.79 4.78 10.48
N PRO A 71 10.35 3.63 10.06
CA PRO A 71 11.80 3.49 9.91
C PRO A 71 12.32 4.32 8.73
N CYS A 72 13.55 4.82 8.84
CA CYS A 72 14.28 5.40 7.71
C CYS A 72 14.70 4.27 6.76
N PRO A 73 14.33 4.31 5.47
CA PRO A 73 14.81 3.31 4.53
C PRO A 73 16.29 3.47 4.23
N ASP A 74 16.95 2.33 4.03
CA ASP A 74 18.37 2.22 3.68
C ASP A 74 18.53 1.25 2.49
N PRO A 75 19.01 1.70 1.31
CA PRO A 75 19.44 3.07 0.99
C PRO A 75 18.28 4.02 0.65
N LEU A 76 18.49 5.32 0.88
CA LEU A 76 17.54 6.36 0.48
C LEU A 76 17.45 6.46 -1.06
N PRO A 77 16.24 6.64 -1.64
CA PRO A 77 16.09 6.84 -3.08
C PRO A 77 16.88 8.06 -3.60
N PRO A 78 17.41 8.03 -4.85
CA PRO A 78 18.15 9.15 -5.41
C PRO A 78 17.36 10.47 -5.40
N GLY A 79 17.95 11.53 -4.84
CA GLY A 79 17.31 12.84 -4.73
C GLY A 79 16.27 12.97 -3.61
N ALA A 80 16.08 11.93 -2.80
CA ALA A 80 15.19 11.96 -1.65
C ALA A 80 15.92 12.40 -0.37
N ARG A 81 15.18 12.96 0.59
CA ARG A 81 15.70 13.33 1.92
C ARG A 81 14.83 12.73 3.01
N TRP A 82 15.44 12.06 3.98
CA TRP A 82 14.73 11.66 5.19
C TRP A 82 14.40 12.88 6.06
N ARG A 83 13.19 12.90 6.61
CA ARG A 83 12.73 13.89 7.58
C ARG A 83 11.90 13.21 8.65
N GLU A 84 11.88 13.79 9.83
CA GLU A 84 10.99 13.38 10.91
C GLU A 84 10.33 14.62 11.48
N VAL A 85 9.02 14.53 11.71
CA VAL A 85 8.23 15.62 12.26
C VAL A 85 7.53 15.15 13.53
N ALA A 86 7.73 15.88 14.62
CA ALA A 86 7.02 15.67 15.86
C ALA A 86 5.54 16.05 15.69
N THR A 87 4.64 15.10 15.93
CA THR A 87 3.18 15.33 15.96
C THR A 87 2.63 15.04 17.35
N GLU A 88 1.40 15.44 17.63
CA GLU A 88 0.73 15.19 18.92
C GLU A 88 0.66 13.70 19.29
N GLN A 89 0.62 12.82 18.28
CA GLN A 89 0.38 11.38 18.46
C GLN A 89 1.70 10.60 18.59
N GLN A 90 2.66 10.88 17.69
CA GLN A 90 4.02 10.33 17.71
C GLN A 90 4.90 11.10 16.70
N PRO A 91 6.24 11.01 16.78
CA PRO A 91 7.09 11.39 15.65
C PRO A 91 6.73 10.55 14.41
N ILE A 92 6.68 11.20 13.25
CA ILE A 92 6.42 10.56 11.96
C ILE A 92 7.63 10.82 11.07
N GLY A 93 8.36 9.75 10.79
CA GLY A 93 9.44 9.72 9.80
C GLY A 93 8.90 9.57 8.38
N PHE A 94 9.47 10.31 7.43
CA PHE A 94 9.12 10.23 6.02
C PHE A 94 10.26 10.58 5.07
N VAL A 95 10.20 10.01 3.87
CA VAL A 95 11.08 10.30 2.75
C VAL A 95 10.46 11.43 1.92
N LEU A 96 11.10 12.60 1.89
CA LEU A 96 10.71 13.74 1.07
C LEU A 96 11.36 13.67 -0.31
N LEU A 97 10.54 13.73 -1.36
CA LEU A 97 10.97 13.97 -2.73
C LEU A 97 10.45 15.31 -3.23
N ARG A 98 11.20 15.91 -4.16
CA ARG A 98 10.78 17.13 -4.85
C ARG A 98 10.38 16.81 -6.29
N SER A 99 9.28 17.39 -6.75
CA SER A 99 8.85 17.22 -8.15
C SER A 99 8.11 18.45 -8.69
N ARG A 100 7.72 18.42 -9.97
CA ARG A 100 7.01 19.53 -10.65
C ARG A 100 5.49 19.56 -10.38
N ARG A 101 5.02 18.84 -9.37
CA ARG A 101 3.59 18.73 -9.07
C ARG A 101 2.99 20.02 -8.50
N ARG A 102 1.66 20.11 -8.51
CA ARG A 102 0.92 21.31 -8.08
C ARG A 102 0.50 21.29 -6.61
N SER A 103 0.56 20.15 -5.91
CA SER A 103 0.12 19.97 -4.51
C SER A 103 1.13 19.16 -3.69
N ILE A 104 0.96 19.03 -2.37
CA ILE A 104 1.69 18.07 -1.49
C ILE A 104 0.94 16.73 -1.49
N GLY A 105 1.66 15.62 -1.34
CA GLY A 105 1.16 14.28 -1.66
C GLY A 105 1.81 13.29 -0.71
N PHE A 106 1.02 12.33 -0.27
CA PHE A 106 1.39 11.40 0.78
C PHE A 106 1.14 9.99 0.26
N VAL A 107 2.19 9.19 0.25
CA VAL A 107 2.13 7.80 -0.21
C VAL A 107 2.79 6.94 0.86
N VAL A 108 2.10 5.93 1.37
CA VAL A 108 2.72 4.93 2.24
C VAL A 108 3.28 3.83 1.34
N THR A 109 4.59 3.58 1.44
CA THR A 109 5.32 2.56 0.67
C THR A 109 5.86 1.48 1.61
N ASP A 110 6.45 0.40 1.08
CA ASP A 110 7.08 -0.65 1.88
C ASP A 110 8.17 -0.14 2.83
N ASP A 111 8.81 0.97 2.42
CA ASP A 111 9.87 1.71 3.08
C ASP A 111 9.37 2.78 4.06
N GLY A 112 8.06 2.86 4.29
CA GLY A 112 7.42 3.87 5.13
C GLY A 112 6.76 5.01 4.36
N LEU A 113 6.51 6.13 5.03
CA LEU A 113 5.81 7.28 4.45
C LEU A 113 6.72 8.04 3.47
N ARG A 114 6.21 8.31 2.26
CA ARG A 114 6.83 9.15 1.24
C ARG A 114 6.00 10.41 1.00
N VAL A 115 6.68 11.56 0.96
CA VAL A 115 6.06 12.87 0.78
C VAL A 115 6.60 13.58 -0.47
N THR A 116 5.66 13.89 -1.37
CA THR A 116 5.75 14.49 -2.71
C THR A 116 6.06 15.97 -2.96
N ALA A 117 6.69 16.81 -2.16
CA ALA A 117 6.43 18.27 -2.29
C ALA A 117 6.92 18.99 -3.60
N PRO A 118 6.17 19.97 -4.15
CA PRO A 118 6.66 20.88 -5.20
C PRO A 118 7.88 21.70 -4.75
N ASN A 119 8.71 22.18 -5.68
CA ASN A 119 9.91 22.96 -5.32
C ASN A 119 9.61 24.28 -4.60
N TRP A 120 8.46 24.90 -4.89
CA TRP A 120 8.06 26.19 -4.30
C TRP A 120 7.51 26.05 -2.86
N VAL A 121 7.15 24.84 -2.44
CA VAL A 121 6.64 24.58 -1.08
C VAL A 121 7.81 24.53 -0.11
N THR A 122 7.76 25.31 0.97
CA THR A 122 8.83 25.33 1.98
C THR A 122 8.84 24.06 2.83
N LEU A 123 9.96 23.75 3.47
CA LEU A 123 10.02 22.59 4.39
C LEU A 123 9.04 22.75 5.56
N GLY A 124 8.85 23.97 6.08
CA GLY A 124 7.86 24.24 7.12
C GLY A 124 6.44 23.88 6.68
N GLN A 125 6.04 24.27 5.46
CA GLN A 125 4.73 23.92 4.91
C GLN A 125 4.54 22.41 4.71
N VAL A 126 5.62 21.67 4.40
CA VAL A 126 5.58 20.20 4.34
C VAL A 126 5.37 19.62 5.73
N ASP A 127 6.12 20.10 6.72
CA ASP A 127 6.03 19.63 8.09
C ASP A 127 4.65 19.94 8.69
N ASP A 128 4.06 21.10 8.40
CA ASP A 128 2.70 21.49 8.80
C ASP A 128 1.65 20.58 8.17
N ALA A 129 1.78 20.26 6.87
CA ALA A 129 0.87 19.35 6.19
C ALA A 129 0.95 17.92 6.76
N VAL A 130 2.13 17.47 7.21
CA VAL A 130 2.31 16.19 7.93
C VAL A 130 1.66 16.23 9.31
N ARG A 131 1.80 17.34 10.05
CA ARG A 131 1.13 17.53 11.36
C ARG A 131 -0.39 17.51 11.23
N GLU A 132 -0.92 18.26 10.28
CA GLU A 132 -2.36 18.33 10.00
C GLU A 132 -2.93 16.95 9.65
N LYS A 133 -2.24 16.19 8.79
CA LYS A 133 -2.67 14.84 8.38
C LYS A 133 -2.19 13.72 9.29
N SER A 134 -1.57 14.02 10.43
CA SER A 134 -0.94 13.03 11.33
C SER A 134 -1.87 11.88 11.72
N ARG A 135 -3.12 12.16 12.10
CA ARG A 135 -4.11 11.13 12.47
C ARG A 135 -4.45 10.21 11.30
N TRP A 136 -4.61 10.76 10.09
CA TRP A 136 -4.86 9.98 8.87
C TRP A 136 -3.64 9.13 8.49
N ILE A 137 -2.44 9.72 8.53
CA ILE A 137 -1.17 9.03 8.26
C ILE A 137 -1.00 7.83 9.19
N LEU A 138 -1.19 8.02 10.50
CA LEU A 138 -1.04 6.96 11.49
C LEU A 138 -2.09 5.87 11.35
N THR A 139 -3.34 6.24 11.03
CA THR A 139 -4.39 5.26 10.73
C THR A 139 -3.98 4.40 9.53
N LYS A 140 -3.47 5.02 8.46
CA LYS A 140 -3.00 4.30 7.26
C LYS A 140 -1.78 3.44 7.53
N LEU A 141 -0.83 3.91 8.33
CA LEU A 141 0.35 3.13 8.73
C LEU A 141 -0.02 1.95 9.65
N ARG A 142 -1.03 2.08 10.52
CA ARG A 142 -1.56 0.97 11.36
C ARG A 142 -2.32 -0.04 10.53
N GLU A 143 -3.20 0.42 9.65
CA GLU A 143 -3.89 -0.43 8.68
C GLU A 143 -2.87 -1.21 7.83
N TRP A 144 -1.82 -0.55 7.36
CA TRP A 144 -0.74 -1.18 6.62
C TRP A 144 0.03 -2.20 7.48
N HIS A 145 0.44 -1.85 8.70
CA HIS A 145 1.13 -2.77 9.62
C HIS A 145 0.27 -3.98 9.98
N SER A 146 -1.00 -3.78 10.34
CA SER A 146 -1.92 -4.86 10.69
C SER A 146 -2.18 -5.80 9.52
N ARG A 147 -2.26 -5.27 8.29
CA ARG A 147 -2.38 -6.09 7.07
C ARG A 147 -1.06 -6.83 6.80
N LYS A 148 0.09 -6.15 6.84
CA LYS A 148 1.42 -6.77 6.67
C LYS A 148 1.65 -7.90 7.68
N GLN A 149 1.15 -7.75 8.91
CA GLN A 149 1.24 -8.76 9.95
C GLN A 149 0.30 -9.95 9.72
N GLN A 150 -0.93 -9.72 9.24
CA GLN A 150 -1.84 -10.79 8.80
C GLN A 150 -1.31 -11.56 7.58
N LEU A 151 -0.55 -10.89 6.71
CA LEU A 151 0.06 -11.46 5.51
C LEU A 151 1.39 -12.17 5.78
N ALA A 152 2.17 -11.68 6.75
CA ALA A 152 3.33 -12.37 7.31
C ALA A 152 2.93 -13.67 8.06
N MET A 153 1.65 -13.93 8.29
CA MET A 153 1.16 -15.23 8.76
C MET A 153 0.72 -16.15 7.62
N ALA A 154 0.57 -15.64 6.39
CA ALA A 154 0.17 -16.37 5.19
C ALA A 154 1.34 -16.66 4.23
N HIS A 155 2.53 -17.01 4.76
CA HIS A 155 3.69 -17.36 3.95
C HIS A 155 3.38 -18.56 3.04
N THR A 156 3.20 -18.31 1.73
CA THR A 156 3.28 -19.37 0.72
C THR A 156 4.61 -20.09 0.91
N ARG A 157 4.53 -21.36 1.30
CA ARG A 157 5.70 -22.21 1.43
C ARG A 157 6.05 -22.70 0.02
N TRP A 158 7.15 -22.22 -0.54
CA TRP A 158 7.64 -22.61 -1.87
C TRP A 158 8.22 -24.04 -1.88
N GLN A 159 7.39 -25.01 -1.53
CA GLN A 159 7.72 -26.41 -1.43
C GLN A 159 6.54 -27.25 -1.96
N PRO A 160 6.73 -28.53 -2.24
CA PRO A 160 5.63 -29.42 -2.60
C PRO A 160 4.56 -29.43 -1.51
N GLY A 161 3.29 -29.32 -1.88
CA GLY A 161 2.16 -29.17 -0.95
C GLY A 161 1.95 -27.74 -0.44
N GLY A 162 2.80 -26.78 -0.81
CA GLY A 162 2.59 -25.37 -0.49
C GLY A 162 1.40 -24.77 -1.23
N GLU A 163 0.72 -23.80 -0.63
CA GLU A 163 -0.45 -23.15 -1.25
C GLU A 163 -0.14 -21.75 -1.79
N LEU A 164 -0.73 -21.43 -2.94
CA LEU A 164 -0.76 -20.07 -3.47
C LEU A 164 -2.16 -19.69 -3.97
N PRO A 165 -2.52 -18.40 -3.94
CA PRO A 165 -3.75 -17.94 -4.57
C PRO A 165 -3.62 -17.92 -6.10
N TYR A 166 -4.67 -18.29 -6.83
CA TYR A 166 -4.76 -18.18 -8.29
C TYR A 166 -6.23 -18.00 -8.69
N LEU A 167 -6.55 -16.93 -9.40
CA LEU A 167 -7.92 -16.53 -9.77
C LEU A 167 -8.92 -16.52 -8.59
N GLY A 168 -8.44 -16.15 -7.40
CA GLY A 168 -9.24 -16.12 -6.17
C GLY A 168 -9.43 -17.48 -5.49
N LYS A 169 -8.81 -18.55 -6.01
CA LYS A 169 -8.79 -19.91 -5.45
C LYS A 169 -7.46 -20.24 -4.81
N ARG A 170 -7.45 -21.21 -3.90
CA ARG A 170 -6.24 -21.72 -3.25
C ARG A 170 -5.78 -22.98 -3.97
N ILE A 171 -4.70 -22.87 -4.74
CA ILE A 171 -4.10 -23.99 -5.46
C ILE A 171 -2.83 -24.47 -4.74
N VAL A 172 -2.48 -25.74 -4.94
CA VAL A 172 -1.36 -26.43 -4.30
C VAL A 172 -0.19 -26.57 -5.26
N ILE A 173 1.04 -26.47 -4.79
CA ILE A 173 2.26 -26.65 -5.57
C ILE A 173 2.62 -28.14 -5.63
N GLY A 174 2.77 -28.68 -6.83
CA GLY A 174 3.31 -30.00 -7.13
C GLY A 174 4.62 -29.93 -7.92
N VAL A 175 5.49 -30.91 -7.75
CA VAL A 175 6.75 -31.10 -8.50
C VAL A 175 6.93 -32.58 -8.82
N GLY A 176 7.80 -32.91 -9.77
CA GLY A 176 8.04 -34.30 -10.18
C GLY A 176 6.91 -34.86 -11.03
N GLY A 177 6.15 -34.00 -11.71
CA GLY A 177 5.18 -34.43 -12.70
C GLY A 177 5.86 -34.96 -13.98
N ASP A 178 5.17 -35.82 -14.72
CA ASP A 178 5.68 -36.44 -15.96
C ASP A 178 5.76 -35.47 -17.16
N SER A 179 5.23 -34.26 -17.01
CA SER A 179 5.18 -33.27 -18.09
C SER A 179 6.44 -32.41 -18.15
N ARG A 180 6.86 -32.08 -19.39
CA ARG A 180 7.94 -31.12 -19.67
C ARG A 180 7.53 -29.66 -19.49
N GLN A 181 6.25 -29.38 -19.28
CA GLN A 181 5.71 -28.04 -19.07
C GLN A 181 4.85 -28.00 -17.81
N ALA A 182 4.83 -26.85 -17.15
CA ALA A 182 4.00 -26.66 -15.97
C ALA A 182 2.51 -26.61 -16.34
N TYR A 183 1.66 -27.31 -15.59
CA TYR A 183 0.22 -27.41 -15.85
C TYR A 183 -0.56 -27.48 -14.54
N LEU A 184 -1.84 -27.09 -14.60
CA LEU A 184 -2.78 -27.26 -13.50
C LEU A 184 -3.52 -28.60 -13.68
N SER A 185 -3.76 -29.35 -12.62
CA SER A 185 -4.53 -30.61 -12.68
C SER A 185 -5.97 -30.41 -13.15
N GLY A 186 -6.57 -29.26 -12.84
CA GLY A 186 -7.92 -28.86 -13.25
C GLY A 186 -7.93 -27.87 -14.42
N ASP A 187 -9.07 -27.20 -14.62
CA ASP A 187 -9.21 -26.15 -15.64
C ASP A 187 -8.46 -24.88 -15.21
N ALA A 188 -7.41 -24.53 -15.95
CA ALA A 188 -6.63 -23.33 -15.66
C ALA A 188 -7.43 -22.03 -15.84
N GLU A 189 -8.52 -22.02 -16.61
CA GLU A 189 -9.41 -20.87 -16.77
C GLU A 189 -10.53 -20.82 -15.71
N ALA A 190 -10.83 -21.95 -15.08
CA ALA A 190 -11.85 -22.08 -14.04
C ALA A 190 -11.37 -22.99 -12.90
N PRO A 191 -10.32 -22.56 -12.14
CA PRO A 191 -9.72 -23.41 -11.13
C PRO A 191 -10.66 -23.63 -9.95
N GLU A 192 -10.42 -24.73 -9.23
CA GLU A 192 -11.09 -25.05 -7.97
C GLU A 192 -10.10 -25.00 -6.79
N ASP A 193 -10.63 -24.85 -5.58
CA ASP A 193 -9.80 -24.90 -4.37
C ASP A 193 -9.23 -26.31 -4.20
N GLY A 194 -7.90 -26.41 -4.06
CA GLY A 194 -7.17 -27.67 -3.95
C GLY A 194 -6.57 -28.18 -5.28
N ASP A 195 -6.84 -27.53 -6.41
CA ASP A 195 -6.18 -27.87 -7.68
C ASP A 195 -4.65 -27.79 -7.54
N THR A 196 -3.94 -28.71 -8.19
CA THR A 196 -2.48 -28.80 -8.09
C THR A 196 -1.80 -28.22 -9.33
N LEU A 197 -0.96 -27.20 -9.12
CA LEU A 197 -0.01 -26.70 -10.10
C LEU A 197 1.22 -27.59 -10.12
N TRP A 198 1.31 -28.46 -11.12
CA TRP A 198 2.47 -29.29 -11.38
C TRP A 198 3.52 -28.49 -12.12
N LEU A 199 4.63 -28.16 -11.44
CA LEU A 199 5.78 -27.52 -12.03
C LEU A 199 6.66 -28.57 -12.73
N ALA A 200 7.19 -28.20 -13.92
CA ALA A 200 8.15 -29.02 -14.67
C ALA A 200 9.55 -28.99 -14.03
N LEU A 201 9.61 -29.45 -12.78
CA LEU A 201 10.81 -29.51 -11.95
C LEU A 201 10.93 -30.91 -11.35
N PRO A 202 12.15 -31.41 -11.11
CA PRO A 202 12.33 -32.66 -10.39
C PRO A 202 11.84 -32.55 -8.95
N SER A 203 11.49 -33.68 -8.33
CA SER A 203 11.05 -33.73 -6.93
C SER A 203 12.10 -33.25 -5.92
N SER A 204 13.36 -33.22 -6.32
CA SER A 204 14.50 -32.71 -5.55
C SER A 204 14.76 -31.20 -5.73
N ALA A 205 13.91 -30.47 -6.44
CA ALA A 205 14.10 -29.04 -6.67
C ALA A 205 14.06 -28.23 -5.36
N ASP A 206 14.96 -27.26 -5.24
CA ASP A 206 15.01 -26.36 -4.10
C ASP A 206 13.88 -25.31 -4.13
N GLN A 207 13.71 -24.65 -2.98
CA GLN A 207 12.69 -23.65 -2.74
C GLN A 207 12.73 -22.48 -3.76
N GLY A 208 13.92 -22.03 -4.14
CA GLY A 208 14.10 -20.91 -5.06
C GLY A 208 13.64 -21.26 -6.47
N ARG A 209 14.02 -22.46 -6.95
CA ARG A 209 13.57 -22.96 -8.26
C ARG A 209 12.05 -23.14 -8.33
N ILE A 210 11.44 -23.67 -7.27
CA ILE A 210 9.98 -23.84 -7.18
C ILE A 210 9.29 -22.48 -7.28
N ARG A 211 9.75 -21.49 -6.51
CA ARG A 211 9.24 -20.12 -6.54
C ARG A 211 9.37 -19.49 -7.93
N ASP A 212 10.54 -19.55 -8.53
CA ASP A 212 10.81 -18.92 -9.82
C ASP A 212 9.97 -19.56 -10.95
N ALA A 213 9.81 -20.89 -10.94
CA ALA A 213 8.96 -21.62 -11.88
C ALA A 213 7.47 -21.29 -11.68
N ALA A 214 7.00 -21.23 -10.43
CA ALA A 214 5.63 -20.81 -10.13
C ALA A 214 5.39 -19.37 -10.57
N GLN A 215 6.33 -18.46 -10.33
CA GLN A 215 6.26 -17.06 -10.79
C GLN A 215 6.13 -16.99 -12.31
N ALA A 216 7.00 -17.72 -13.04
CA ALA A 216 7.00 -17.72 -14.49
C ALA A 216 5.67 -18.22 -15.05
N TRP A 217 5.14 -19.30 -14.48
CA TRP A 217 3.82 -19.82 -14.86
C TRP A 217 2.70 -18.79 -14.60
N LEU A 218 2.68 -18.17 -13.43
CA LEU A 218 1.69 -17.15 -13.09
C LEU A 218 1.76 -15.93 -14.02
N GLN A 219 2.96 -15.47 -14.38
CA GLN A 219 3.13 -14.35 -15.32
C GLN A 219 2.64 -14.73 -16.72
N GLN A 220 2.91 -15.95 -17.19
CA GLN A 220 2.38 -16.44 -18.46
C GLN A 220 0.86 -16.48 -18.45
N ARG A 221 0.26 -17.03 -17.39
CA ARG A 221 -1.20 -17.09 -17.20
C ARG A 221 -1.82 -15.70 -17.10
N ALA A 222 -1.20 -14.78 -16.37
CA ALA A 222 -1.60 -13.38 -16.32
C ALA A 222 -1.60 -12.73 -17.71
N GLY A 223 -0.56 -12.99 -18.50
CA GLY A 223 -0.46 -12.51 -19.88
C GLY A 223 -1.62 -12.98 -20.76
N ALA A 224 -1.92 -14.28 -20.71
CA ALA A 224 -3.01 -14.87 -21.47
C ALA A 224 -4.39 -14.36 -21.01
N TRP A 225 -4.67 -14.42 -19.71
CA TRP A 225 -5.94 -14.01 -19.13
C TRP A 225 -6.21 -12.52 -19.36
N PHE A 226 -5.25 -11.66 -19.02
CA PHE A 226 -5.45 -10.21 -19.13
C PHE A 226 -5.59 -9.80 -20.59
N GLY A 227 -4.82 -10.42 -21.49
CA GLY A 227 -4.96 -10.19 -22.93
C GLY A 227 -6.36 -10.53 -23.44
N ALA A 228 -6.91 -11.68 -23.05
CA ALA A 228 -8.26 -12.09 -23.43
C ALA A 228 -9.34 -11.15 -22.88
N ARG A 229 -9.26 -10.77 -21.59
CA ARG A 229 -10.20 -9.83 -20.97
C ARG A 229 -10.11 -8.43 -21.57
N LEU A 230 -8.90 -7.95 -21.83
CA LEU A 230 -8.68 -6.66 -22.48
C LEU A 230 -9.26 -6.65 -23.90
N ALA A 231 -9.04 -7.71 -24.69
CA ALA A 231 -9.64 -7.84 -26.02
C ALA A 231 -11.17 -7.82 -25.97
N HIS A 232 -11.77 -8.54 -25.02
CA HIS A 232 -13.21 -8.52 -24.79
C HIS A 232 -13.73 -7.10 -24.49
N PHE A 233 -13.12 -6.39 -23.55
CA PHE A 233 -13.56 -5.04 -23.18
C PHE A 233 -13.33 -4.01 -24.29
N LEU A 234 -12.24 -4.11 -25.05
CA LEU A 234 -12.01 -3.26 -26.22
C LEU A 234 -13.07 -3.48 -27.30
N GLN A 235 -13.46 -4.74 -27.53
CA GLN A 235 -14.49 -5.09 -28.51
C GLN A 235 -15.86 -4.49 -28.14
N ILE A 236 -16.29 -4.59 -26.88
CA ILE A 236 -17.62 -4.09 -26.47
C ILE A 236 -17.66 -2.56 -26.29
N SER A 237 -16.53 -1.93 -25.92
CA SER A 237 -16.46 -0.48 -25.69
C SER A 237 -16.13 0.33 -26.94
N GLY A 238 -15.56 -0.31 -27.96
CA GLY A 238 -15.03 0.36 -29.16
C GLY A 238 -13.75 1.18 -28.91
N LEU A 239 -13.17 1.11 -27.72
CA LEU A 239 -11.93 1.79 -27.36
C LEU A 239 -10.74 1.19 -28.11
N LYS A 240 -9.70 1.99 -28.30
CA LYS A 240 -8.43 1.56 -28.91
C LYS A 240 -7.27 1.91 -27.99
N ILE A 241 -6.36 0.95 -27.84
CA ILE A 241 -5.10 1.13 -27.11
C ILE A 241 -3.93 1.05 -28.09
N ARG A 242 -2.83 1.70 -27.74
CA ARG A 242 -1.59 1.59 -28.51
C ARG A 242 -0.88 0.27 -28.25
N ARG A 243 -0.80 -0.11 -26.97
CA ARG A 243 -0.25 -1.40 -26.50
C ARG A 243 -0.58 -1.59 -25.02
N TRP A 244 -0.46 -2.82 -24.56
CA TRP A 244 -0.46 -3.12 -23.14
C TRP A 244 0.72 -4.04 -22.78
N ARG A 245 1.11 -4.05 -21.50
CA ARG A 245 2.17 -4.91 -20.97
C ARG A 245 1.90 -5.33 -19.52
N LEU A 246 2.47 -6.45 -19.11
CA LEU A 246 2.57 -6.81 -17.70
C LEU A 246 3.59 -5.90 -16.98
N SER A 247 3.32 -5.67 -15.70
CA SER A 247 4.17 -4.93 -14.77
C SER A 247 4.33 -5.72 -13.47
N SER A 248 5.42 -5.45 -12.75
CA SER A 248 5.69 -5.95 -11.41
C SER A 248 5.74 -4.81 -10.37
N ALA A 249 5.12 -3.66 -10.67
CA ALA A 249 5.16 -2.47 -9.81
C ALA A 249 4.67 -2.79 -8.38
N ALA A 250 5.38 -2.28 -7.37
CA ALA A 250 5.08 -2.59 -5.97
C ALA A 250 3.81 -1.87 -5.45
N THR A 251 3.48 -0.70 -6.00
CA THR A 251 2.50 0.23 -5.40
C THR A 251 1.23 0.45 -6.21
N ARG A 252 1.10 -0.19 -7.38
CA ARG A 252 -0.06 0.01 -8.26
C ARG A 252 -0.51 -1.28 -8.96
N TRP A 253 -1.81 -1.39 -9.17
CA TRP A 253 -2.44 -2.48 -9.89
C TRP A 253 -2.44 -2.29 -11.40
N GLY A 254 -2.50 -1.05 -11.86
CA GLY A 254 -2.42 -0.71 -13.27
C GLY A 254 -1.99 0.74 -13.48
N SER A 255 -1.82 1.11 -14.75
CA SER A 255 -1.74 2.50 -15.18
C SER A 255 -2.02 2.63 -16.68
N CYS A 256 -2.64 3.74 -17.08
CA CYS A 256 -2.80 4.15 -18.46
C CYS A 256 -2.14 5.51 -18.72
N THR A 257 -1.42 5.65 -19.83
CA THR A 257 -0.92 6.95 -20.32
C THR A 257 -1.93 7.59 -21.27
N SER A 258 -1.83 8.91 -21.47
CA SER A 258 -2.63 9.62 -22.49
C SER A 258 -2.45 9.08 -23.91
N ASP A 259 -1.26 8.56 -24.24
CA ASP A 259 -0.98 7.91 -25.53
C ASP A 259 -1.56 6.48 -25.67
N GLY A 260 -2.39 6.03 -24.71
CA GLY A 260 -3.04 4.73 -24.73
C GLY A 260 -2.09 3.54 -24.49
N ASN A 261 -1.03 3.72 -23.69
CA ASN A 261 -0.22 2.61 -23.19
C ASN A 261 -0.77 2.15 -21.84
N ILE A 262 -1.15 0.88 -21.74
CA ILE A 262 -1.65 0.29 -20.49
C ILE A 262 -0.58 -0.62 -19.87
N MET A 263 -0.42 -0.54 -18.56
CA MET A 263 0.38 -1.48 -17.78
C MET A 263 -0.53 -2.13 -16.74
N LEU A 264 -0.49 -3.45 -16.63
CA LEU A 264 -1.26 -4.21 -15.64
C LEU A 264 -0.31 -5.02 -14.77
N ASN A 265 -0.50 -4.98 -13.46
CA ASN A 265 0.32 -5.73 -12.53
C ASN A 265 -0.02 -7.22 -12.63
N TRP A 266 0.96 -8.07 -12.96
CA TRP A 266 0.72 -9.51 -13.14
C TRP A 266 0.16 -10.16 -11.88
N ARG A 267 0.45 -9.60 -10.69
CA ARG A 267 -0.05 -10.08 -9.41
C ARG A 267 -1.57 -10.01 -9.28
N LEU A 268 -2.27 -9.29 -10.17
CA LEU A 268 -3.73 -9.35 -10.25
C LEU A 268 -4.26 -10.78 -10.46
N ILE A 269 -3.45 -11.68 -11.03
CA ILE A 269 -3.82 -13.08 -11.25
C ILE A 269 -4.12 -13.85 -9.96
N HIS A 270 -3.77 -13.30 -8.81
CA HIS A 270 -4.09 -13.88 -7.50
C HIS A 270 -5.53 -13.60 -7.04
N PHE A 271 -6.22 -12.61 -7.63
CA PHE A 271 -7.60 -12.26 -7.25
C PHE A 271 -8.64 -12.94 -8.13
N ALA A 272 -9.88 -12.95 -7.65
CA ALA A 272 -11.03 -13.39 -8.42
C ALA A 272 -11.14 -12.61 -9.75
N PRO A 273 -11.64 -13.25 -10.83
CA PRO A 273 -11.82 -12.62 -12.14
C PRO A 273 -12.47 -11.24 -12.14
N ALA A 274 -13.50 -11.03 -11.31
CA ALA A 274 -14.20 -9.75 -11.21
C ALA A 274 -13.29 -8.58 -10.78
N ILE A 275 -12.27 -8.85 -9.96
CA ILE A 275 -11.29 -7.84 -9.54
C ILE A 275 -10.34 -7.48 -10.68
N ILE A 276 -9.92 -8.49 -11.45
CA ILE A 276 -9.07 -8.31 -12.63
C ILE A 276 -9.80 -7.46 -13.66
N ASP A 277 -11.06 -7.81 -13.95
CA ASP A 277 -11.93 -7.08 -14.88
C ASP A 277 -12.14 -5.64 -14.46
N TYR A 278 -12.35 -5.40 -13.16
CA TYR A 278 -12.47 -4.04 -12.64
C TYR A 278 -11.22 -3.20 -12.89
N VAL A 279 -10.02 -3.74 -12.65
CA VAL A 279 -8.79 -2.98 -12.92
C VAL A 279 -8.63 -2.74 -14.43
N ILE A 280 -8.92 -3.72 -15.27
CA ILE A 280 -8.87 -3.54 -16.73
C ILE A 280 -9.84 -2.43 -17.18
N ALA A 281 -11.10 -2.47 -16.71
CA ALA A 281 -12.09 -1.44 -17.01
C ALA A 281 -11.66 -0.05 -16.51
N HIS A 282 -11.04 0.02 -15.33
CA HIS A 282 -10.47 1.24 -14.77
C HIS A 282 -9.39 1.85 -15.68
N GLU A 283 -8.43 1.04 -16.11
CA GLU A 283 -7.37 1.52 -17.00
C GLU A 283 -7.88 1.89 -18.40
N LEU A 284 -8.93 1.21 -18.90
CA LEU A 284 -9.57 1.57 -20.16
C LEU A 284 -10.35 2.87 -20.09
N ALA A 285 -11.05 3.13 -18.97
CA ALA A 285 -11.77 4.39 -18.75
C ALA A 285 -10.83 5.59 -18.79
N HIS A 286 -9.57 5.41 -18.38
CA HIS A 286 -8.56 6.45 -18.48
C HIS A 286 -8.31 6.92 -19.91
N LEU A 287 -8.60 6.13 -20.95
CA LEU A 287 -8.45 6.58 -22.35
C LEU A 287 -9.38 7.74 -22.71
N ARG A 288 -10.50 7.90 -22.01
CA ARG A 288 -11.44 9.02 -22.17
C ARG A 288 -11.24 10.08 -21.09
N GLU A 289 -11.06 9.65 -19.84
CA GLU A 289 -10.98 10.55 -18.69
C GLU A 289 -9.72 10.29 -17.85
N MET A 290 -8.71 11.17 -17.96
CA MET A 290 -7.42 11.02 -17.26
C MET A 290 -7.48 11.33 -15.76
N ASN A 291 -8.61 11.83 -15.27
CA ASN A 291 -8.85 12.16 -13.87
C ASN A 291 -10.02 11.33 -13.33
N HIS A 292 -10.09 11.07 -12.02
CA HIS A 292 -11.15 10.25 -11.41
C HIS A 292 -12.46 11.02 -11.13
N SER A 293 -12.87 11.89 -12.07
CA SER A 293 -14.13 12.65 -11.99
C SER A 293 -15.38 11.76 -12.01
N GLN A 294 -16.55 12.39 -11.86
CA GLN A 294 -17.83 11.70 -12.03
C GLN A 294 -17.95 11.07 -13.43
N ASP A 295 -17.41 11.72 -14.46
CA ASP A 295 -17.45 11.22 -15.83
C ASP A 295 -16.55 9.99 -15.98
N PHE A 296 -15.37 9.97 -15.34
CA PHE A 296 -14.56 8.77 -15.27
C PHE A 296 -15.30 7.57 -14.67
N TRP A 297 -15.98 7.75 -13.54
CA TRP A 297 -16.73 6.65 -12.92
C TRP A 297 -17.94 6.20 -13.75
N ARG A 298 -18.51 7.12 -14.54
CA ARG A 298 -19.54 6.79 -15.53
C ARG A 298 -18.96 5.91 -16.65
N GLU A 299 -17.78 6.23 -17.14
CA GLU A 299 -17.07 5.42 -18.14
C GLU A 299 -16.74 4.02 -17.61
N VAL A 300 -16.24 3.91 -16.38
CA VAL A 300 -16.02 2.61 -15.74
C VAL A 300 -17.32 1.80 -15.68
N GLY A 301 -18.44 2.43 -15.28
CA GLY A 301 -19.75 1.77 -15.21
C GLY A 301 -20.33 1.37 -16.56
N GLN A 302 -19.98 2.07 -17.65
CA GLN A 302 -20.35 1.67 -19.01
C GLN A 302 -19.56 0.44 -19.48
N ILE A 303 -18.27 0.36 -19.15
CA ILE A 303 -17.41 -0.77 -19.52
C ILE A 303 -17.71 -2.00 -18.66
N LEU A 304 -17.90 -1.81 -17.36
CA LEU A 304 -18.16 -2.87 -16.38
C LEU A 304 -19.28 -2.43 -15.42
N PRO A 305 -20.55 -2.76 -15.74
CA PRO A 305 -21.66 -2.55 -14.82
C PRO A 305 -21.46 -3.29 -13.50
N GLY A 306 -21.83 -2.67 -12.37
CA GLY A 306 -21.72 -3.28 -11.03
C GLY A 306 -20.30 -3.35 -10.45
N PHE A 307 -19.37 -2.54 -10.96
CA PHE A 307 -17.96 -2.54 -10.53
C PHE A 307 -17.75 -2.15 -9.05
N GLU A 308 -18.75 -1.58 -8.38
CA GLU A 308 -18.63 -1.00 -7.03
C GLU A 308 -18.16 -2.02 -6.00
N ASP A 309 -18.58 -3.28 -6.11
CA ASP A 309 -18.17 -4.32 -5.16
C ASP A 309 -16.72 -4.74 -5.39
N ALA A 310 -16.30 -4.87 -6.65
CA ALA A 310 -14.90 -5.12 -6.99
C ALA A 310 -13.99 -3.96 -6.52
N LYS A 311 -14.43 -2.71 -6.68
CA LYS A 311 -13.76 -1.52 -6.15
C LYS A 311 -13.63 -1.56 -4.63
N LYS A 312 -14.68 -1.93 -3.90
CA LYS A 312 -14.65 -2.04 -2.43
C LYS A 312 -13.66 -3.10 -1.97
N ILE A 313 -13.64 -4.26 -2.64
CA ILE A 313 -12.71 -5.35 -2.35
C ILE A 313 -11.28 -4.88 -2.61
N LEU A 314 -10.97 -4.38 -3.80
CA LEU A 314 -9.61 -3.99 -4.16
C LEU A 314 -9.05 -2.87 -3.27
N ARG A 315 -9.89 -1.94 -2.78
CA ARG A 315 -9.47 -0.91 -1.81
C ARG A 315 -8.93 -1.47 -0.49
N ARG A 316 -9.26 -2.73 -0.16
CA ARG A 316 -8.77 -3.42 1.03
C ARG A 316 -7.44 -4.16 0.80
N HIS A 317 -6.97 -4.23 -0.45
CA HIS A 317 -5.79 -4.98 -0.87
C HIS A 317 -4.73 -4.07 -1.51
N ASP A 318 -3.47 -4.37 -1.25
CA ASP A 318 -2.31 -3.67 -1.80
C ASP A 318 -1.49 -4.63 -2.68
N PRO A 319 -0.80 -4.21 -3.76
CA PRO A 319 0.03 -5.13 -4.54
C PRO A 319 1.15 -5.81 -3.74
N ALA A 320 1.67 -5.15 -2.70
CA ALA A 320 2.61 -5.75 -1.75
C ALA A 320 1.93 -6.73 -0.79
N SER A 321 0.60 -6.85 -0.81
CA SER A 321 -0.17 -7.79 0.02
C SER A 321 -0.23 -9.22 -0.50
N LEU A 322 0.51 -9.53 -1.54
CA LEU A 322 0.51 -10.84 -2.20
C LEU A 322 1.84 -11.57 -1.94
N PRO A 323 1.92 -12.89 -2.22
CA PRO A 323 3.13 -13.65 -1.96
C PRO A 323 4.37 -12.94 -2.53
N GLN A 324 5.42 -12.91 -1.72
CA GLN A 324 6.71 -12.41 -2.16
C GLN A 324 7.39 -13.51 -2.97
N PHE A 325 7.66 -13.18 -4.23
CA PHE A 325 8.41 -13.99 -5.18
C PHE A 325 9.80 -13.36 -5.33
#